data_AF-A0A557QSN0-F1
#
_entry.id   AF-A0A557QSN0-F1
#
_cell.length_a   1.000
_cell.length_b   1.000
_cell.length_c   1.000
_cell.angle_alpha   90.00
_cell.angle_beta   90.00
_cell.angle_gamma   90.00
#
_symmetry.space_group_name_H-M   'P 1'
#
loop_
_entity.id
_entity.type
_entity.pdbx_description
1 polymer ?
#
loop_
_entity_poly.entity_id
_entity_poly.type
_entity_poly.pdbx_seq_one_letter_code
_entity_poly.pdbx_strand_id
1 'polypeptide(L)'
;MSEMGELFAEHRRLGQQRRANNRASSAERLAAAGVSFESKNAGAHLIVSAGSKRIDFWPGTGLWIVRGDPRRRYGVQKLIRYTNDPHQVGG
;
A
#
# COMPACT_ATOMS: atom_id res chain seq x y z
N MET A 1 17.16 33.49 -2.82
CA MET A 1 16.75 32.26 -2.09
C MET A 1 17.99 31.39 -1.96
N SER A 2 18.21 30.73 -0.81
CA SER A 2 19.46 29.98 -0.54
C SER A 2 19.45 28.61 -1.23
N GLU A 3 20.61 28.18 -1.72
CA GLU A 3 20.90 26.84 -2.28
C GLU A 3 20.40 25.68 -1.38
N MET A 4 20.47 25.87 -0.05
CA MET A 4 19.94 24.90 0.91
C MET A 4 18.41 24.79 0.86
N GLY A 5 17.70 25.89 0.63
CA GLY A 5 16.24 25.90 0.50
C GLY A 5 15.76 25.14 -0.74
N GLU A 6 16.53 25.22 -1.83
CA GLU A 6 16.26 24.51 -3.09
C GLU A 6 16.47 22.99 -2.94
N LEU A 7 17.55 22.56 -2.27
CA LEU A 7 17.80 21.17 -1.91
C LEU A 7 16.64 20.55 -1.08
N PHE A 8 16.14 21.25 -0.06
CA PHE A 8 15.01 20.75 0.74
C PHE A 8 13.69 20.69 -0.06
N ALA A 9 13.47 21.63 -0.99
CA ALA A 9 12.30 21.60 -1.86
C ALA A 9 12.37 20.40 -2.83
N GLU A 10 13.53 20.14 -3.42
CA GLU A 10 13.75 19.02 -4.33
C GLU A 10 13.60 17.66 -3.61
N HIS A 11 14.21 17.50 -2.43
CA HIS A 11 14.06 16.28 -1.64
C HIS A 11 12.59 15.98 -1.29
N ARG A 12 11.82 17.01 -0.94
CA ARG A 12 10.36 16.88 -0.71
C ARG A 12 9.63 16.44 -1.99
N ARG A 13 9.97 17.03 -3.14
CA ARG A 13 9.37 16.71 -4.44
C ARG A 13 9.65 15.26 -4.85
N LEU A 14 10.89 14.80 -4.71
CA LEU A 14 11.28 13.41 -4.96
C LEU A 14 10.52 12.41 -4.06
N GLY A 15 10.37 12.74 -2.77
CA GLY A 15 9.59 11.92 -1.84
C GLY A 15 8.10 11.84 -2.21
N GLN A 16 7.51 12.94 -2.70
CA GLN A 16 6.13 12.97 -3.19
C GLN A 16 5.95 12.13 -4.45
N GLN A 17 6.85 12.26 -5.44
CA GLN A 17 6.85 11.47 -6.67
C GLN A 17 6.98 9.97 -6.37
N ARG A 18 7.92 9.58 -5.51
CA ARG A 18 8.09 8.16 -5.11
C ARG A 18 6.81 7.59 -4.51
N ARG A 19 6.14 8.34 -3.62
CA ARG A 19 4.86 7.91 -3.03
C ARG A 19 3.74 7.83 -4.07
N ALA A 20 3.70 8.72 -5.06
CA ALA A 20 2.74 8.66 -6.15
C ALA A 20 2.95 7.43 -7.02
N ASN A 21 4.20 7.17 -7.43
CA ASN A 21 4.56 5.99 -8.21
C ASN A 21 4.23 4.69 -7.45
N ASN A 22 4.48 4.64 -6.14
CA ASN A 22 4.14 3.50 -5.31
C ASN A 22 2.62 3.26 -5.21
N ARG A 23 1.80 4.33 -5.22
CA ARG A 23 0.33 4.20 -5.23
C ARG A 23 -0.17 3.54 -6.50
N ALA A 24 0.25 4.06 -7.65
CA ALA A 24 -0.13 3.50 -8.95
C ALA A 24 0.35 2.04 -9.09
N SER A 25 1.66 1.80 -8.89
CA SER A 25 2.23 0.48 -9.09
C SER A 25 1.69 -0.57 -8.12
N SER A 26 1.35 -0.21 -6.88
CA SER A 26 0.81 -1.20 -5.94
C SER A 26 -0.63 -1.56 -6.26
N ALA A 27 -1.46 -0.61 -6.68
CA ALA A 27 -2.84 -0.89 -7.10
C ALA A 27 -2.86 -1.78 -8.35
N GLU A 28 -1.99 -1.49 -9.33
CA GLU A 28 -1.81 -2.33 -10.53
C GLU A 28 -1.38 -3.75 -10.17
N ARG A 29 -0.43 -3.90 -9.24
CA ARG A 29 0.04 -5.23 -8.79
C ARG A 29 -1.05 -6.03 -8.08
N LEU A 30 -1.89 -5.38 -7.27
CA LEU A 30 -3.03 -6.03 -6.62
C LEU A 30 -4.05 -6.49 -7.66
N ALA A 31 -4.40 -5.61 -8.61
CA ALA A 31 -5.32 -5.95 -9.69
C ALA A 31 -4.80 -7.09 -10.57
N ALA A 32 -3.52 -7.05 -10.96
CA ALA A 32 -2.87 -8.11 -11.75
C ALA A 32 -2.81 -9.45 -11.01
N ALA A 33 -2.79 -9.44 -9.68
CA ALA A 33 -2.85 -10.64 -8.86
C ALA A 33 -4.29 -11.13 -8.59
N GLY A 34 -5.31 -10.48 -9.16
CA GLY A 34 -6.72 -10.82 -8.95
C GLY A 34 -7.24 -10.46 -7.55
N VAL A 35 -6.50 -9.63 -6.80
CA VAL A 35 -6.86 -9.26 -5.43
C VAL A 35 -7.89 -8.13 -5.47
N SER A 36 -9.05 -8.36 -4.86
CA SER A 36 -10.12 -7.36 -4.76
C SER A 36 -9.77 -6.30 -3.72
N PHE A 37 -9.93 -5.03 -4.08
CA PHE A 37 -9.71 -3.91 -3.16
C PHE A 37 -10.62 -2.71 -3.45
N GLU A 38 -10.90 -1.95 -2.42
CA GLU A 38 -11.56 -0.65 -2.51
C GLU A 38 -10.52 0.47 -2.37
N SER A 39 -10.52 1.42 -3.30
CA SER A 39 -9.63 2.58 -3.26
C SER A 39 -10.26 3.75 -2.51
N LYS A 40 -9.54 4.30 -1.53
CA LYS A 40 -9.93 5.50 -0.76
C LYS A 40 -8.87 6.58 -0.93
N ASN A 41 -9.28 7.84 -0.74
CA ASN A 41 -8.37 9.01 -0.74
C ASN A 41 -7.44 9.04 -1.96
N ALA A 42 -8.00 8.88 -3.16
CA ALA A 42 -7.26 8.83 -4.43
C ALA A 42 -6.11 7.78 -4.44
N GLY A 43 -6.35 6.60 -3.86
CA GLY A 43 -5.39 5.49 -3.82
C GLY A 43 -4.31 5.63 -2.74
N ALA A 44 -4.40 6.60 -1.84
CA ALA A 44 -3.50 6.70 -0.68
C ALA A 44 -3.77 5.62 0.36
N HIS A 45 -4.98 5.07 0.38
CA HIS A 45 -5.37 3.97 1.26
C HIS A 45 -6.25 3.01 0.46
N LEU A 46 -5.91 1.72 0.47
CA LEU A 46 -6.64 0.65 -0.17
C LEU A 46 -7.16 -0.31 0.91
N ILE A 47 -8.43 -0.66 0.85
CA ILE A 47 -9.03 -1.69 1.70
C ILE A 47 -9.06 -2.97 0.87
N VAL A 48 -8.15 -3.89 1.16
CA VAL A 48 -8.00 -5.16 0.47
C VAL A 48 -8.89 -6.21 1.12
N SER A 49 -9.64 -6.95 0.30
CA SER A 49 -10.50 -8.06 0.73
C SER A 49 -9.79 -9.39 0.51
N ALA A 50 -9.70 -10.21 1.56
CA ALA A 50 -9.03 -11.49 1.55
C ALA A 50 -9.87 -12.52 2.33
N GLY A 51 -10.80 -13.18 1.62
CA GLY A 51 -11.81 -14.05 2.24
C GLY A 51 -12.67 -13.27 3.24
N SER A 52 -12.73 -13.75 4.49
CA SER A 52 -13.45 -13.08 5.59
C SER A 52 -12.71 -11.87 6.19
N LYS A 53 -11.45 -11.66 5.81
CA LYS A 53 -10.59 -10.62 6.38
C LYS A 53 -10.57 -9.37 5.51
N ARG A 54 -10.47 -8.22 6.19
CA ARG A 54 -10.23 -6.92 5.57
C ARG A 54 -8.87 -6.39 6.00
N ILE A 55 -8.14 -5.81 5.05
CA ILE A 55 -6.77 -5.37 5.25
C ILE A 55 -6.65 -3.91 4.82
N ASP A 56 -6.25 -3.05 5.74
CA ASP A 56 -5.93 -1.65 5.45
C ASP A 56 -4.50 -1.58 4.90
N PHE A 57 -4.34 -1.06 3.69
CA PHE A 57 -3.05 -0.97 2.98
C PHE A 57 -2.77 0.45 2.53
N TRP A 58 -1.61 1.00 2.90
CA TRP A 58 -1.14 2.32 2.51
C TRP A 58 -0.02 2.17 1.47
N PRO A 59 -0.33 2.28 0.16
CA PRO A 59 0.64 2.00 -0.89
C PRO A 59 1.87 2.90 -0.86
N GLY A 60 1.69 4.16 -0.45
CA GLY A 60 2.78 5.15 -0.42
C GLY A 60 3.95 4.73 0.47
N THR A 61 3.67 4.07 1.60
CA THR A 61 4.67 3.54 2.54
C THR A 61 4.85 2.02 2.42
N GLY A 62 3.90 1.34 1.78
CA GLY A 62 3.84 -0.11 1.71
C GLY A 62 3.29 -0.76 2.99
N LEU A 63 2.89 0.02 4.00
CA LEU A 63 2.33 -0.49 5.26
C LEU A 63 1.00 -1.18 5.00
N TRP A 64 0.76 -2.34 5.60
CA TRP A 64 -0.56 -2.94 5.69
C TRP A 64 -0.81 -3.56 7.06
N ILE A 65 -2.09 -3.57 7.45
CA ILE A 65 -2.58 -4.04 8.74
C ILE A 65 -3.87 -4.82 8.49
N VAL A 66 -3.96 -6.04 9.03
CA VAL A 66 -5.21 -6.81 9.00
C VAL A 66 -6.13 -6.27 10.07
N ARG A 67 -7.38 -5.94 9.73
CA ARG A 67 -8.34 -5.44 10.72
C ARG A 67 -8.57 -6.49 11.80
N GLY A 68 -8.45 -6.08 13.07
CA GLY A 68 -8.49 -6.96 14.23
C GLY A 68 -7.13 -7.55 14.64
N ASP A 69 -6.06 -7.33 13.87
CA ASP A 69 -4.68 -7.70 14.23
C ASP A 69 -3.83 -6.42 14.37
N PRO A 70 -3.22 -6.14 15.54
CA PRO A 70 -2.40 -4.94 15.72
C PRO A 70 -1.06 -5.00 14.97
N ARG A 71 -0.69 -6.15 14.38
CA ARG A 71 0.60 -6.33 13.71
C ARG A 71 0.71 -5.52 12.44
N ARG A 72 1.73 -4.67 12.39
CA ARG A 72 2.13 -3.93 11.19
C ARG A 72 2.99 -4.80 10.29
N ARG A 73 2.68 -4.81 9.00
CA ARG A 73 3.42 -5.53 7.96
C ARG A 73 3.69 -4.59 6.79
N TYR A 74 4.65 -4.92 5.94
CA TYR A 74 5.08 -4.03 4.85
C TYR A 74 5.27 -4.76 3.53
N GLY A 75 5.04 -4.03 2.43
CA GLY A 75 5.30 -4.45 1.06
C GLY A 75 4.09 -5.12 0.39
N VAL A 76 3.80 -4.66 -0.83
CA VAL A 76 2.68 -5.16 -1.65
C VAL A 76 2.82 -6.64 -2.01
N GLN A 77 4.03 -7.12 -2.26
CA GLN A 77 4.25 -8.55 -2.56
C GLN A 77 3.91 -9.45 -1.37
N LYS A 78 4.25 -9.04 -0.15
CA LYS A 78 3.90 -9.78 1.07
C LYS A 78 2.40 -9.76 1.32
N LEU A 79 1.74 -8.63 1.01
CA LEU A 79 0.29 -8.52 1.05
C LEU A 79 -0.38 -9.49 0.07
N ILE A 80 0.04 -9.52 -1.19
CA ILE A 80 -0.50 -10.45 -2.20
C ILE A 80 -0.32 -11.91 -1.77
N ARG A 81 0.85 -12.27 -1.24
CA ARG A 81 1.07 -13.63 -0.70
C ARG A 81 0.12 -13.94 0.45
N TYR A 82 -0.10 -12.98 1.36
CA TYR A 82 -1.03 -13.14 2.48
C TYR A 82 -2.48 -13.33 2.02
N THR A 83 -2.93 -12.60 0.99
CA THR A 83 -4.30 -12.74 0.47
C THR A 83 -4.53 -14.04 -0.26
N ASN A 84 -3.49 -14.64 -0.83
CA ASN A 84 -3.59 -15.88 -1.59
C ASN A 84 -3.32 -17.13 -0.75
N ASP A 85 -2.91 -16.97 0.51
CA ASP A 85 -2.65 -18.08 1.42
C ASP A 85 -3.95 -18.52 2.13
N PRO A 86 -4.49 -19.72 1.84
CA PRO A 86 -5.76 -20.19 2.39
C PRO A 86 -5.74 -20.31 3.92
N HIS A 87 -4.58 -20.59 4.53
CA HIS A 87 -4.45 -20.68 5.99
C HIS A 87 -4.56 -19.31 6.67
N GLN A 88 -4.30 -18.23 5.92
CA GLN A 88 -4.33 -16.87 6.43
C GLN A 88 -5.68 -16.19 6.22
N VAL A 89 -6.52 -16.63 5.26
CA VAL A 89 -7.77 -15.92 4.89
C VAL A 89 -9.05 -16.54 5.45
N GLY A 90 -8.92 -17.60 6.26
CA GLY A 90 -10.04 -18.33 6.84
C GLY A 90 -10.66 -19.25 5.79
N GLY A 91 -10.05 -20.42 5.63
CA GLY A 91 -10.73 -21.61 5.11
C GLY A 91 -11.41 -22.39 6.23
#